data_AF-X1DN86-F1
#
_entry.id   AF-X1DN86-F1
#
_cell.length_a   1.000
_cell.length_b   1.000
_cell.length_c   1.000
_cell.angle_alpha   90.00
_cell.angle_beta   90.00
_cell.angle_gamma   90.00
#
_symmetry.space_group_name_H-M   'P 1'
#
loop_
_entity.id
_entity.type
_entity.pdbx_description
1 polymer ?
#
loop_
_entity_poly.entity_id
_entity_poly.type
_entity_poly.pdbx_seq_one_letter_code
_entity_poly.pdbx_strand_id
1 'polypeptide(L)'
;ERSEASLAEASQSYLKAFFQRRGLYLAQAILAVMGILLLSRMSYRAMVKLIPGYRQEHRSFRIRLLDLVHRIITVILAIMGPMVVFYLVEDWVLFSLGILLLLGIGLTLRHALPRYWQQVQLFLNVGSVREGERIDLDGLPWRVRQINIFSLLENPTAGLSQRVRIDDLVELKSRPVKRDDPWFPCKNGDWVKLSDGMRGKVTGISQELVELIERGGAHCTYRTTDFLALSPNNLSRNFRLKETIGISYDLQRESVAAIPDTLKDHIERRAAEE
;
A
#
# COMPACT_ATOMS: atom_id res chain seq x y z
N GLU A 1 49.80 35.87 -2.65
CA GLU A 1 50.37 35.19 -3.85
C GLU A 1 51.53 34.23 -3.56
N ARG A 2 52.73 34.62 -3.08
CA ARG A 2 53.82 33.64 -2.80
C ARG A 2 53.53 32.59 -1.70
N SER A 3 52.67 32.90 -0.72
CA SER A 3 52.27 31.97 0.35
C SER A 3 51.26 30.92 -0.12
N GLU A 4 50.36 31.28 -1.04
CA GLU A 4 49.33 30.37 -1.57
C GLU A 4 49.92 29.34 -2.52
N ALA A 5 50.91 29.73 -3.34
CA ALA A 5 51.67 28.80 -4.16
C ALA A 5 52.44 27.77 -3.31
N SER A 6 53.04 28.21 -2.19
CA SER A 6 53.74 27.33 -1.25
C SER A 6 52.80 26.34 -0.55
N LEU A 7 51.60 26.77 -0.15
CA LEU A 7 50.60 25.88 0.47
C LEU A 7 50.00 24.90 -0.55
N ALA A 8 49.75 25.34 -1.79
CA ALA A 8 49.26 24.48 -2.86
C ALA A 8 50.31 23.43 -3.27
N GLU A 9 51.57 23.82 -3.47
CA GLU A 9 52.68 22.89 -3.78
C GLU A 9 52.99 21.95 -2.62
N ALA A 10 52.94 22.44 -1.38
CA ALA A 10 53.04 21.60 -0.18
C ALA A 10 51.89 20.58 -0.16
N SER A 11 50.64 21.00 -0.34
CA SER A 11 49.50 20.08 -0.36
C SER A 11 49.61 19.01 -1.45
N GLN A 12 50.06 19.37 -2.66
CA GLN A 12 50.26 18.41 -3.74
C GLN A 12 51.37 17.41 -3.45
N SER A 13 52.49 17.85 -2.86
CA SER A 13 53.59 16.96 -2.48
C SER A 13 53.20 16.03 -1.32
N TYR A 14 52.47 16.53 -0.33
CA TYR A 14 51.92 15.71 0.76
C TYR A 14 50.91 14.68 0.26
N LEU A 15 50.00 15.06 -0.64
CA LEU A 15 49.05 14.13 -1.26
C LEU A 15 49.78 13.06 -2.09
N LYS A 16 50.80 13.44 -2.87
CA LYS A 16 51.58 12.49 -3.68
C LYS A 16 52.35 11.49 -2.80
N ALA A 17 52.96 11.96 -1.71
CA ALA A 17 53.65 11.11 -0.75
C ALA A 17 52.67 10.21 0.04
N PHE A 18 51.48 10.70 0.34
CA PHE A 18 50.41 9.95 0.99
C PHE A 18 49.92 8.80 0.10
N PHE A 19 49.63 9.07 -1.17
CA PHE A 19 49.21 8.04 -2.13
C PHE A 19 50.32 7.02 -2.42
N GLN A 20 51.57 7.44 -2.49
CA GLN A 20 52.69 6.52 -2.71
C GLN A 20 52.94 5.59 -1.52
N ARG A 21 52.79 6.09 -0.29
CA ARG A 21 53.08 5.29 0.93
C ARG A 21 51.87 4.50 1.45
N ARG A 22 50.66 5.03 1.30
CA ARG A 22 49.42 4.46 1.89
C ARG A 22 48.40 4.01 0.84
N GLY A 23 48.69 4.20 -0.45
CA GLY A 23 47.81 3.75 -1.54
C GLY A 23 47.58 2.24 -1.55
N LEU A 24 48.56 1.44 -1.10
CA LEU A 24 48.42 -0.01 -0.96
C LEU A 24 47.37 -0.39 0.11
N TYR A 25 47.33 0.34 1.22
CA TYR A 25 46.35 0.11 2.29
C TYR A 25 44.96 0.53 1.88
N LEU A 26 44.86 1.62 1.10
CA LEU A 26 43.60 2.02 0.47
C LEU A 26 43.10 0.94 -0.50
N ALA A 27 44.00 0.35 -1.30
CA ALA A 27 43.65 -0.73 -2.21
C ALA A 27 43.20 -2.01 -1.47
N GLN A 28 43.87 -2.36 -0.37
CA GLN A 28 43.45 -3.47 0.51
C GLN A 28 42.06 -3.23 1.12
N ALA A 29 41.77 -2.00 1.58
CA ALA A 29 40.45 -1.65 2.10
C ALA A 29 39.35 -1.74 1.02
N ILE A 30 39.63 -1.28 -0.20
CA ILE A 30 38.71 -1.42 -1.35
C ILE A 30 38.48 -2.89 -1.69
N LEU A 31 39.54 -3.71 -1.70
CA LEU A 31 39.44 -5.16 -1.89
C LEU A 31 38.59 -5.82 -0.81
N ALA A 32 38.75 -5.44 0.45
CA ALA A 32 37.94 -5.95 1.55
C ALA A 32 36.45 -5.63 1.34
N VAL A 33 36.11 -4.38 0.97
CA VAL A 33 34.74 -3.99 0.65
C VAL A 33 34.20 -4.79 -0.53
N MET A 34 34.99 -4.95 -1.59
CA MET A 34 34.61 -5.73 -2.76
C MET A 34 34.34 -7.19 -2.40
N GLY A 35 35.18 -7.79 -1.55
CA GLY A 35 34.99 -9.13 -1.01
C GLY A 35 33.69 -9.26 -0.22
N ILE A 36 33.39 -8.31 0.66
CA ILE A 36 32.15 -8.27 1.44
C ILE A 36 30.92 -8.16 0.52
N LEU A 37 30.96 -7.29 -0.48
CA LEU A 37 29.86 -7.13 -1.45
C LEU A 37 29.66 -8.40 -2.29
N LEU A 38 30.74 -9.08 -2.67
CA LEU A 38 30.69 -10.31 -3.44
C LEU A 38 30.10 -11.45 -2.60
N LEU A 39 30.56 -11.61 -1.35
CA LEU A 39 29.99 -12.55 -0.38
C LEU A 39 28.50 -12.28 -0.13
N SER A 40 28.12 -11.02 0.05
CA SER A 40 26.72 -10.61 0.24
C SER A 40 25.86 -10.91 -0.99
N ARG A 41 26.39 -10.72 -2.21
CA ARG A 41 25.69 -11.11 -3.44
C ARG A 41 25.53 -12.62 -3.55
N MET A 42 26.54 -13.39 -3.15
CA MET A 42 26.46 -14.85 -3.11
C MET A 42 25.43 -15.33 -2.10
N SER A 43 25.41 -14.78 -0.89
CA SER A 43 24.43 -15.14 0.14
C SER A 43 23.01 -14.75 -0.26
N TYR A 44 22.82 -13.59 -0.91
CA TYR A 44 21.52 -13.20 -1.45
C TYR A 44 21.04 -14.17 -2.54
N ARG A 45 21.92 -14.56 -3.48
CA ARG A 45 21.59 -15.57 -4.49
C ARG A 45 21.24 -16.91 -3.87
N ALA A 46 21.95 -17.31 -2.80
CA ALA A 46 21.65 -18.53 -2.06
C ALA A 46 20.28 -18.44 -1.37
N MET A 47 19.96 -17.32 -0.71
CA MET A 47 18.64 -17.08 -0.09
C MET A 47 17.49 -17.18 -1.10
N VAL A 48 17.64 -16.55 -2.28
CA VAL A 48 16.63 -16.63 -3.35
C VAL A 48 16.44 -18.05 -3.88
N LYS A 49 17.49 -18.87 -3.87
CA LYS A 49 17.47 -20.24 -4.39
C LYS A 49 16.98 -21.26 -3.35
N LEU A 50 17.30 -21.07 -2.07
CA LEU A 50 17.05 -22.03 -0.99
C LEU A 50 15.73 -21.77 -0.24
N ILE A 51 15.25 -20.53 -0.20
CA ILE A 51 14.03 -20.17 0.54
C ILE A 51 12.81 -20.23 -0.40
N PRO A 52 11.90 -21.22 -0.24
CA PRO A 52 10.67 -21.28 -1.03
C PRO A 52 9.77 -20.08 -0.68
N GLY A 53 9.23 -19.41 -1.71
CA GLY A 53 8.34 -18.24 -1.55
C GLY A 53 8.96 -16.88 -1.89
N TYR A 54 10.26 -16.80 -2.19
CA TYR A 54 10.93 -15.54 -2.55
C TYR A 54 10.42 -14.91 -3.87
N ARG A 55 9.84 -15.71 -4.76
CA ARG A 55 9.26 -15.31 -6.07
C ARG A 55 7.75 -15.07 -6.05
N GLN A 56 7.07 -15.24 -4.92
CA GLN A 56 5.63 -15.02 -4.88
C GLN A 56 5.29 -13.53 -4.85
N GLU A 57 4.18 -13.17 -5.51
CA GLU A 57 3.67 -11.80 -5.67
C GLU A 57 3.37 -11.13 -4.30
N HIS A 58 2.99 -11.93 -3.30
CA HIS A 58 2.78 -11.49 -1.91
C HIS A 58 3.92 -11.99 -1.02
N ARG A 59 5.05 -11.26 -0.98
CA ARG A 59 6.16 -11.59 -0.09
C ARG A 59 5.73 -11.46 1.37
N SER A 60 5.79 -12.57 2.10
CA SER A 60 5.48 -12.61 3.53
C SER A 60 6.40 -11.67 4.33
N PHE A 61 5.89 -11.13 5.43
CA PHE A 61 6.62 -10.24 6.35
C PHE A 61 8.02 -10.77 6.70
N ARG A 62 8.14 -12.07 6.96
CA ARG A 62 9.40 -12.73 7.33
C ARG A 62 10.46 -12.62 6.24
N ILE A 63 10.07 -12.74 4.97
CA ILE A 63 10.99 -12.65 3.83
C ILE A 63 11.45 -11.20 3.65
N ARG A 64 10.53 -10.23 3.78
CA ARG A 64 10.86 -8.80 3.71
C ARG A 64 11.82 -8.37 4.84
N LEU A 65 11.55 -8.82 6.06
CA LEU A 65 12.39 -8.55 7.22
C LEU A 65 13.79 -9.15 7.04
N LEU A 66 13.88 -10.39 6.57
CA LEU A 66 15.16 -11.09 6.37
C LEU A 66 16.00 -10.39 5.29
N ASP A 67 15.38 -9.93 4.19
CA ASP A 67 16.04 -9.13 3.16
C ASP A 67 16.57 -7.79 3.71
N LEU A 68 15.74 -7.09 4.51
CA LEU A 68 16.14 -5.85 5.18
C LEU A 68 17.32 -6.06 6.13
N VAL A 69 17.26 -7.10 6.97
CA VAL A 69 18.33 -7.44 7.92
C VAL A 69 19.62 -7.79 7.18
N HIS A 70 19.56 -8.61 6.12
CA HIS A 70 20.72 -8.94 5.29
C HIS A 70 21.38 -7.69 4.69
N ARG A 71 20.55 -6.76 4.18
CA ARG A 71 21.03 -5.50 3.62
C ARG A 71 21.67 -4.60 4.67
N ILE A 72 21.07 -4.49 5.86
CA ILE A 72 21.63 -3.72 6.99
C ILE A 72 22.98 -4.30 7.41
N ILE A 73 23.07 -5.62 7.60
CA ILE A 73 24.32 -6.29 7.98
C ILE A 73 25.40 -6.05 6.92
N THR A 74 25.06 -6.16 5.63
CA THR A 74 26.02 -5.91 4.54
C THR A 74 26.56 -4.47 4.58
N VAL A 75 25.69 -3.49 4.83
CA VAL A 75 26.11 -2.08 4.95
C VAL A 75 27.03 -1.89 6.16
N ILE A 76 26.68 -2.46 7.32
CA ILE A 76 27.52 -2.41 8.51
C ILE A 76 28.89 -3.02 8.23
N LEU A 77 28.95 -4.21 7.63
CA LEU A 77 30.21 -4.87 7.28
C LEU A 77 31.01 -4.06 6.26
N ALA A 78 30.39 -3.48 5.25
CA ALA A 78 31.08 -2.65 4.26
C ALA A 78 31.68 -1.37 4.87
N ILE A 79 31.08 -0.86 5.94
CA ILE A 79 31.58 0.29 6.70
C ILE A 79 32.71 -0.13 7.65
N MET A 80 32.53 -1.24 8.38
CA MET A 80 33.49 -1.73 9.38
C MET A 80 34.71 -2.40 8.73
N GLY A 81 34.57 -3.01 7.56
CA GLY A 81 35.62 -3.75 6.86
C GLY A 81 36.89 -2.91 6.63
N PRO A 82 36.80 -1.72 6.01
CA PRO A 82 37.93 -0.80 5.89
C PRO A 82 38.58 -0.44 7.23
N MET A 83 37.80 -0.26 8.30
CA MET A 83 38.33 0.08 9.63
C MET A 83 39.18 -1.05 10.20
N VAL A 84 38.74 -2.30 10.02
CA VAL A 84 39.51 -3.48 10.43
C VAL A 84 40.82 -3.56 9.63
N VAL A 85 40.79 -3.29 8.32
CA VAL A 85 42.01 -3.27 7.50
C VAL A 85 42.97 -2.19 7.99
N PHE A 86 42.51 -0.96 8.23
CA PHE A 86 43.38 0.12 8.72
C PHE A 86 43.95 -0.17 10.11
N TYR A 87 43.19 -0.85 10.97
CA TYR A 87 43.67 -1.28 12.28
C TYR A 87 44.75 -2.36 12.17
N LEU A 88 44.54 -3.41 11.36
CA LEU A 88 45.49 -4.51 11.18
C LEU A 88 46.81 -4.05 10.54
N VAL A 89 46.73 -3.04 9.68
CA VAL A 89 47.87 -2.42 9.01
C VAL A 89 48.58 -1.39 9.92
N GLU A 90 48.03 -1.14 11.11
CA GLU A 90 48.52 -0.14 12.07
C GLU A 90 48.58 1.29 11.48
N ASP A 91 47.73 1.57 10.48
CA ASP A 91 47.60 2.92 9.90
C ASP A 91 46.62 3.76 10.74
N TRP A 92 47.17 4.40 11.77
CA TRP A 92 46.42 5.29 12.65
C TRP A 92 45.81 6.52 11.96
N VAL A 93 46.38 6.99 10.85
CA VAL A 93 45.89 8.20 10.16
C VAL A 93 44.62 7.88 9.38
N LEU A 94 44.63 6.81 8.57
CA LEU A 94 43.45 6.36 7.84
C LEU A 94 42.36 5.86 8.79
N PHE A 95 42.76 5.19 9.87
CA PHE A 95 41.82 4.75 10.91
C PHE A 95 41.12 5.92 11.59
N SER A 96 41.87 6.93 12.05
CA SER A 96 41.30 8.11 12.73
C SER A 96 40.44 8.98 11.79
N LEU A 97 40.87 9.18 10.55
CA LEU A 97 40.08 9.86 9.52
C LEU A 97 38.78 9.08 9.22
N GLY A 98 38.87 7.75 9.19
CA GLY A 98 37.72 6.86 9.06
C GLY A 98 36.72 7.06 10.20
N ILE A 99 37.18 7.04 11.46
CA ILE A 99 36.33 7.28 12.63
C ILE A 99 35.67 8.66 12.56
N LEU A 100 36.39 9.70 12.14
CA LEU A 100 35.83 11.04 11.97
C LEU A 100 34.69 11.06 10.94
N LEU A 101 34.87 10.35 9.82
CA LEU A 101 33.83 10.18 8.80
C LEU A 101 32.61 9.43 9.37
N LEU A 102 32.82 8.35 10.14
CA LEU A 102 31.74 7.60 10.79
C LEU A 102 30.97 8.44 11.80
N LEU A 103 31.66 9.29 12.57
CA LEU A 103 31.02 10.26 13.47
C LEU A 103 30.14 11.23 12.69
N GLY A 104 30.61 11.76 11.56
CA GLY A 104 29.82 12.63 10.69
C GLY A 104 28.55 11.94 10.17
N ILE A 105 28.67 10.68 9.71
CA ILE A 105 27.52 9.88 9.27
C ILE A 105 26.59 9.57 10.45
N GLY A 106 27.13 9.22 11.62
CA GLY A 106 26.35 8.92 12.82
C GLY A 106 25.53 10.11 13.30
N LEU A 107 26.10 11.32 13.26
CA LEU A 107 25.41 12.55 13.60
C LEU A 107 24.26 12.85 12.61
N THR A 108 24.48 12.69 11.31
CA THR A 108 23.40 12.90 10.32
C THR A 108 22.30 11.84 10.47
N LEU A 109 22.65 10.58 10.73
CA LEU A 109 21.70 9.49 10.92
C LEU A 109 20.85 9.67 12.20
N ARG A 110 21.44 10.20 13.28
CA ARG A 110 20.72 10.55 14.52
C ARG A 110 19.55 11.51 14.27
N HIS A 111 19.71 12.45 13.34
CA HIS A 111 18.63 13.39 12.99
C HIS A 111 17.64 12.80 11.97
N ALA A 112 18.09 11.89 11.10
CA ALA A 112 17.23 11.30 10.08
C ALA A 112 16.30 10.19 10.62
N LEU A 113 16.78 9.32 11.51
CA LEU A 113 16.01 8.16 12.00
C LEU A 113 14.68 8.52 12.67
N PRO A 114 14.60 9.50 13.60
CA PRO A 114 13.34 9.83 14.27
C PRO A 114 12.25 10.27 13.28
N ARG A 115 12.62 10.92 12.18
CA ARG A 115 11.70 11.42 11.16
C ARG A 115 10.91 10.30 10.46
N TYR A 116 11.49 9.12 10.35
CA TYR A 116 10.91 7.98 9.62
C TYR A 116 10.33 6.89 10.54
N TRP A 117 10.34 7.11 11.86
CA TRP A 117 9.96 6.07 12.83
C TRP A 117 8.53 5.56 12.63
N GLN A 118 7.57 6.45 12.39
CA GLN A 118 6.17 6.07 12.16
C GLN A 118 5.99 5.26 10.87
N GLN A 119 6.74 5.60 9.81
CA GLN A 119 6.71 4.84 8.55
C GLN A 119 7.30 3.44 8.74
N VAL A 120 8.36 3.31 9.54
CA VAL A 120 8.92 1.99 9.90
C VAL A 120 7.89 1.17 10.68
N GLN A 121 7.17 1.77 11.63
CA GLN A 121 6.10 1.07 12.37
C GLN A 121 4.97 0.58 11.45
N LEU A 122 4.53 1.41 10.50
CA LEU A 122 3.55 1.01 9.48
C LEU A 122 4.07 -0.10 8.58
N PHE A 123 5.30 0.03 8.09
CA PHE A 123 5.93 -0.97 7.23
C PHE A 123 6.09 -2.32 7.94
N LEU A 124 6.29 -2.29 9.26
CA LEU A 124 6.32 -3.48 10.11
C LEU A 124 4.93 -4.00 10.48
N ASN A 125 3.86 -3.37 10.02
CA ASN A 125 2.47 -3.71 10.34
C ASN A 125 2.12 -3.60 11.85
N VAL A 126 2.85 -2.78 12.61
CA VAL A 126 2.66 -2.55 14.06
C VAL A 126 2.09 -1.15 14.34
N GLY A 127 1.97 -0.30 13.31
CA GLY A 127 1.46 1.07 13.43
C GLY A 127 -0.06 1.19 13.56
N SER A 128 -0.55 2.42 13.36
CA SER A 128 -1.97 2.81 13.42
C SER A 128 -2.81 2.24 12.27
N VAL A 129 -2.16 1.92 11.15
CA VAL A 129 -2.74 1.27 9.98
C VAL A 129 -2.10 -0.09 9.78
N ARG A 130 -2.92 -1.10 9.57
CA ARG A 130 -2.47 -2.49 9.38
C ARG A 130 -2.98 -3.10 8.08
N GLU A 131 -2.17 -3.98 7.49
CA GLU A 131 -2.55 -4.80 6.34
C GLU A 131 -3.77 -5.67 6.70
N GLY A 132 -4.74 -5.73 5.77
CA GLY A 132 -5.99 -6.46 5.89
C GLY A 132 -7.11 -5.71 6.60
N GLU A 133 -6.81 -4.59 7.26
CA GLU A 133 -7.79 -3.77 7.98
C GLU A 133 -8.45 -2.72 7.08
N ARG A 134 -9.53 -2.13 7.59
CA ARG A 134 -10.29 -1.06 6.92
C ARG A 134 -9.82 0.30 7.39
N ILE A 135 -9.63 1.21 6.45
CA ILE A 135 -9.41 2.64 6.68
C ILE A 135 -10.51 3.45 5.96
N ASP A 136 -10.67 4.70 6.38
CA ASP A 136 -11.47 5.69 5.66
C ASP A 136 -10.50 6.71 5.06
N LEU A 137 -10.58 6.91 3.75
CA LEU A 137 -9.76 7.87 3.01
C LEU A 137 -10.64 8.53 1.95
N ASP A 138 -10.65 9.86 1.95
CA ASP A 138 -11.44 10.69 1.03
C ASP A 138 -12.95 10.36 1.04
N GLY A 139 -13.49 9.94 2.19
CA GLY A 139 -14.90 9.60 2.37
C GLY A 139 -15.28 8.23 1.80
N LEU A 140 -14.30 7.45 1.34
CA LEU A 140 -14.49 6.09 0.87
C LEU A 140 -13.81 5.11 1.82
N PRO A 141 -14.44 3.97 2.12
CA PRO A 141 -13.78 2.93 2.87
C PRO A 141 -12.87 2.11 1.97
N TRP A 142 -11.65 1.91 2.45
CA TRP A 142 -10.64 1.13 1.77
C TRP A 142 -10.14 0.01 2.65
N ARG A 143 -9.83 -1.12 2.04
CA ARG A 143 -9.07 -2.19 2.66
C ARG A 143 -7.59 -1.99 2.33
N VAL A 144 -6.75 -2.05 3.35
CA VAL A 144 -5.30 -1.97 3.18
C VAL A 144 -4.83 -3.33 2.67
N ARG A 145 -4.57 -3.44 1.36
CA ARG A 145 -4.13 -4.73 0.80
C ARG A 145 -2.68 -5.01 1.13
N GLN A 146 -1.82 -4.00 0.99
CA GLN A 146 -0.39 -4.13 1.26
C GLN A 146 0.21 -2.78 1.67
N ILE A 147 1.06 -2.80 2.71
CA ILE A 147 1.83 -1.64 3.15
C ILE A 147 3.25 -1.75 2.58
N ASN A 148 3.62 -0.74 1.81
CA ASN A 148 4.96 -0.51 1.25
C ASN A 148 5.20 1.00 1.17
N ILE A 149 6.36 1.44 0.65
CA ILE A 149 6.62 2.87 0.34
C ILE A 149 5.45 3.47 -0.46
N PHE A 150 4.97 2.71 -1.44
CA PHE A 150 3.68 2.94 -2.07
C PHE A 150 2.75 1.79 -1.71
N SER A 151 1.81 2.07 -0.84
CA SER A 151 0.83 1.13 -0.34
C SER A 151 -0.33 0.99 -1.32
N LEU A 152 -0.94 -0.19 -1.36
CA LEU A 152 -2.07 -0.51 -2.23
C LEU A 152 -3.32 -0.67 -1.38
N LEU A 153 -4.33 0.12 -1.73
CA LEU A 153 -5.66 0.13 -1.12
C LEU A 153 -6.67 -0.46 -2.10
N GLU A 154 -7.65 -1.22 -1.61
CA GLU A 154 -8.70 -1.82 -2.43
C GLU A 154 -10.09 -1.60 -1.81
N ASN A 155 -11.09 -1.27 -2.63
CA ASN A 155 -12.50 -1.35 -2.24
C ASN A 155 -13.10 -2.61 -2.90
N PRO A 156 -13.34 -3.69 -2.15
CA PRO A 156 -13.70 -4.98 -2.73
C PRO A 156 -15.12 -5.01 -3.33
N THR A 157 -16.05 -4.17 -2.84
CA THR A 157 -17.41 -4.12 -3.40
C THR A 157 -17.44 -3.32 -4.70
N ALA A 158 -16.77 -2.17 -4.73
CA ALA A 158 -16.71 -1.31 -5.90
C ALA A 158 -15.69 -1.78 -6.95
N GLY A 159 -14.78 -2.70 -6.59
CA GLY A 159 -13.69 -3.14 -7.47
C GLY A 159 -12.62 -2.07 -7.73
N LEU A 160 -12.49 -1.09 -6.84
CA LEU A 160 -11.54 0.01 -6.97
C LEU A 160 -10.20 -0.35 -6.34
N SER A 161 -9.13 0.18 -6.90
CA SER A 161 -7.78 0.10 -6.33
C SER A 161 -7.09 1.45 -6.39
N GLN A 162 -6.37 1.82 -5.33
CA GLN A 162 -5.63 3.07 -5.24
C GLN A 162 -4.23 2.84 -4.68
N ARG A 163 -3.24 3.50 -5.28
CA ARG A 163 -1.87 3.50 -4.78
C ARG A 163 -1.60 4.81 -4.03
N VAL A 164 -1.18 4.70 -2.78
CA VAL A 164 -1.00 5.84 -1.86
C VAL A 164 0.39 5.78 -1.25
N ARG A 165 0.99 6.91 -0.90
CA ARG A 165 2.31 6.91 -0.23
C ARG A 165 2.14 6.47 1.22
N ILE A 166 3.16 5.82 1.77
CA ILE A 166 3.14 5.42 3.18
C ILE A 166 2.96 6.61 4.14
N ASP A 167 3.47 7.78 3.75
CA ASP A 167 3.39 9.03 4.50
C ASP A 167 1.92 9.44 4.74
N ASP A 168 1.08 9.27 3.72
CA ASP A 168 -0.35 9.63 3.78
C ASP A 168 -1.15 8.68 4.70
N LEU A 169 -0.60 7.50 5.01
CA LEU A 169 -1.23 6.52 5.91
C LEU A 169 -0.88 6.76 7.39
N VAL A 170 0.13 7.58 7.69
CA VAL A 170 0.63 7.77 9.08
C VAL A 170 -0.43 8.36 10.00
N GLU A 171 -1.22 9.31 9.48
CA GLU A 171 -2.25 10.01 10.26
C GLU A 171 -3.59 9.25 10.31
N LEU A 172 -3.73 8.21 9.50
CA LEU A 172 -4.95 7.40 9.44
C LEU A 172 -4.98 6.36 10.56
N LYS A 173 -6.19 5.87 10.83
CA LYS A 173 -6.46 4.81 11.79
C LYS A 173 -7.21 3.69 11.09
N SER A 174 -6.73 2.47 11.24
CA SER A 174 -7.43 1.30 10.74
C SER A 174 -8.30 0.64 11.80
N ARG A 175 -9.28 -0.13 11.34
CA ARG A 175 -10.11 -1.00 12.17
C ARG A 175 -10.22 -2.39 11.56
N PRO A 176 -10.34 -3.46 12.37
CA PRO A 176 -10.58 -4.80 11.87
C PRO A 176 -11.83 -4.88 10.99
N VAL A 177 -11.71 -5.68 9.92
CA VAL A 177 -12.81 -5.96 8.98
C VAL A 177 -13.73 -7.01 9.57
N LYS A 178 -15.03 -6.74 9.61
CA LYS A 178 -16.08 -7.71 9.87
C LYS A 178 -16.63 -8.26 8.56
N ARG A 179 -17.14 -9.48 8.57
CA ARG A 179 -17.66 -10.16 7.36
C ARG A 179 -18.76 -9.37 6.65
N ASP A 180 -19.61 -8.68 7.43
CA ASP A 180 -20.77 -7.94 6.92
C ASP A 180 -20.52 -6.43 6.80
N ASP A 181 -19.26 -5.99 6.89
CA ASP A 181 -18.93 -4.57 6.70
C ASP A 181 -19.25 -4.12 5.26
N PRO A 182 -20.11 -3.10 5.06
CA PRO A 182 -20.35 -2.55 3.73
C PRO A 182 -19.16 -1.69 3.29
N TRP A 183 -18.63 -1.96 2.09
CA TRP A 183 -17.56 -1.17 1.46
C TRP A 183 -18.07 -0.16 0.43
N PHE A 184 -19.16 -0.50 -0.25
CA PHE A 184 -19.83 0.40 -1.18
C PHE A 184 -21.31 -0.01 -1.22
N PRO A 185 -22.24 0.92 -1.43
CA PRO A 185 -23.68 0.62 -1.42
C PRO A 185 -24.11 -0.36 -2.52
N CYS A 186 -23.38 -0.42 -3.64
CA CYS A 186 -23.72 -1.22 -4.81
C CYS A 186 -22.49 -1.83 -5.48
N LYS A 187 -22.74 -2.75 -6.41
CA LYS A 187 -21.75 -3.30 -7.35
C LYS A 187 -22.10 -2.84 -8.77
N ASN A 188 -21.14 -2.97 -9.70
CA ASN A 188 -21.45 -2.86 -11.12
C ASN A 188 -22.54 -3.88 -11.50
N GLY A 189 -23.57 -3.40 -12.18
CA GLY A 189 -24.74 -4.16 -12.58
C GLY A 189 -25.94 -4.08 -11.63
N ASP A 190 -25.77 -3.58 -10.41
CA ASP A 190 -26.87 -3.43 -9.47
C ASP A 190 -27.82 -2.30 -9.88
N TRP A 191 -29.11 -2.47 -9.57
CA TRP A 191 -30.11 -1.42 -9.69
C TRP A 191 -30.19 -0.62 -8.40
N VAL A 192 -30.09 0.69 -8.52
CA VAL A 192 -30.15 1.62 -7.38
C VAL A 192 -31.23 2.68 -7.61
N LYS A 193 -31.82 3.11 -6.50
CA LYS A 193 -32.69 4.27 -6.43
C LYS A 193 -32.03 5.34 -5.55
N LEU A 194 -31.92 6.55 -6.07
CA LEU A 194 -31.38 7.70 -5.36
C LEU A 194 -32.51 8.54 -4.75
N SER A 195 -32.16 9.42 -3.80
CA SER A 195 -33.12 10.28 -3.10
C SER A 195 -33.74 11.37 -3.98
N ASP A 196 -33.07 11.76 -5.07
CA ASP A 196 -33.58 12.68 -6.09
C ASP A 196 -34.68 12.06 -6.98
N GLY A 197 -34.98 10.77 -6.79
CA GLY A 197 -35.97 10.03 -7.56
C GLY A 197 -35.37 9.23 -8.73
N MET A 198 -34.09 9.45 -9.05
CA MET A 198 -33.38 8.73 -10.10
C MET A 198 -33.35 7.22 -9.82
N ARG A 199 -33.60 6.42 -10.86
CA ARG A 199 -33.55 4.96 -10.81
C ARG A 199 -32.81 4.43 -12.02
N GLY A 200 -31.70 3.76 -11.76
CA GLY A 200 -30.85 3.25 -12.84
C GLY A 200 -30.04 2.04 -12.43
N LYS A 201 -29.50 1.37 -13.45
CA LYS A 201 -28.53 0.30 -13.32
C LYS A 201 -27.13 0.90 -13.28
N VAL A 202 -26.32 0.52 -12.30
CA VAL A 202 -24.92 0.93 -12.20
C VAL A 202 -24.12 0.26 -13.30
N THR A 203 -23.47 1.04 -14.15
CA THR A 203 -22.62 0.51 -15.23
C THR A 203 -21.14 0.65 -14.95
N GLY A 204 -20.75 1.77 -14.35
CA GLY A 204 -19.37 2.06 -14.02
C GLY A 204 -19.25 2.66 -12.63
N ILE A 205 -18.29 2.14 -11.86
CA ILE A 205 -17.84 2.75 -10.61
C ILE A 205 -16.36 3.07 -10.78
N SER A 206 -16.01 4.33 -10.58
CA SER A 206 -14.63 4.81 -10.51
C SER A 206 -14.44 5.57 -9.19
N GLN A 207 -13.22 6.01 -8.89
CA GLN A 207 -12.98 6.82 -7.69
C GLN A 207 -13.71 8.16 -7.77
N GLU A 208 -13.73 8.78 -8.96
CA GLU A 208 -14.26 10.13 -9.15
C GLU A 208 -15.74 10.13 -9.53
N LEU A 209 -16.16 9.13 -10.31
CA LEU A 209 -17.47 9.10 -10.97
C LEU A 209 -18.18 7.75 -10.81
N VAL A 210 -19.51 7.82 -10.70
CA VAL A 210 -20.43 6.67 -10.78
C VAL A 210 -21.41 6.92 -11.92
N GLU A 211 -21.52 5.94 -12.81
CA GLU A 211 -22.41 6.00 -13.98
C GLU A 211 -23.62 5.07 -13.79
N LEU A 212 -24.79 5.62 -14.12
CA LEU A 212 -26.08 4.95 -14.05
C LEU A 212 -26.74 4.98 -15.44
N ILE A 213 -27.38 3.88 -15.83
CA ILE A 213 -28.26 3.84 -16.99
C ILE A 213 -29.71 3.72 -16.54
N GLU A 214 -30.56 4.65 -16.99
CA GLU A 214 -31.99 4.63 -16.73
C GLU A 214 -32.73 3.54 -17.51
N ARG A 215 -33.95 3.22 -17.05
CA ARG A 215 -34.92 2.51 -17.89
C ARG A 215 -35.27 3.39 -19.08
N GLY A 216 -34.70 3.08 -20.24
CA GLY A 216 -34.80 3.88 -21.47
C GLY A 216 -33.44 4.14 -22.13
N GLY A 217 -32.33 3.80 -21.46
CA GLY A 217 -30.99 3.86 -22.03
C GLY A 217 -30.27 5.20 -21.86
N ALA A 218 -30.87 6.18 -21.16
CA ALA A 218 -30.20 7.43 -20.84
C ALA A 218 -29.08 7.18 -19.80
N HIS A 219 -27.90 7.77 -20.04
CA HIS A 219 -26.76 7.70 -19.13
C HIS A 219 -26.74 8.93 -18.23
N CYS A 220 -26.55 8.71 -16.94
CA CYS A 220 -26.38 9.76 -15.95
C CYS A 220 -25.10 9.51 -15.15
N THR A 221 -24.29 10.53 -14.97
CA THR A 221 -23.00 10.44 -14.28
C THR A 221 -23.00 11.35 -13.07
N TYR A 222 -22.66 10.77 -11.92
CA TYR A 222 -22.53 11.46 -10.65
C TYR A 222 -21.07 11.48 -10.23
N ARG A 223 -20.64 12.52 -9.50
CA ARG A 223 -19.42 12.39 -8.70
C ARG A 223 -19.66 11.38 -7.59
N THR A 224 -18.66 10.58 -7.24
CA THR A 224 -18.80 9.54 -6.21
C THR A 224 -19.29 10.11 -4.87
N THR A 225 -18.81 11.29 -4.48
CA THR A 225 -19.27 11.99 -3.28
C THR A 225 -20.75 12.36 -3.35
N ASP A 226 -21.20 12.87 -4.50
CA ASP A 226 -22.58 13.30 -4.73
C ASP A 226 -23.51 12.08 -4.76
N PHE A 227 -23.08 11.00 -5.42
CA PHE A 227 -23.78 9.72 -5.44
C PHE A 227 -23.99 9.16 -4.02
N LEU A 228 -22.95 9.17 -3.18
CA LEU A 228 -23.05 8.71 -1.80
C LEU A 228 -23.93 9.63 -0.94
N ALA A 229 -23.88 10.95 -1.18
CA ALA A 229 -24.75 11.91 -0.49
C ALA A 229 -26.24 11.70 -0.80
N LEU A 230 -26.58 11.22 -2.00
CA LEU A 230 -27.95 10.88 -2.41
C LEU A 230 -28.48 9.55 -1.83
N SER A 231 -27.77 8.97 -0.86
CA SER A 231 -28.21 7.79 -0.08
C SER A 231 -28.73 6.64 -0.96
N PRO A 232 -27.85 6.05 -1.80
CA PRO A 232 -28.24 5.07 -2.81
C PRO A 232 -28.88 3.83 -2.16
N ASN A 233 -30.13 3.60 -2.52
CA ASN A 233 -30.89 2.43 -2.09
C ASN A 233 -30.73 1.30 -3.11
N ASN A 234 -30.04 0.24 -2.73
CA ASN A 234 -29.75 -0.89 -3.60
C ASN A 234 -30.93 -1.86 -3.67
N LEU A 235 -31.58 -1.92 -4.84
CA LEU A 235 -32.74 -2.75 -5.11
C LEU A 235 -32.35 -4.18 -5.51
N SER A 236 -31.10 -4.43 -5.89
CA SER A 236 -30.61 -5.75 -6.33
C SER A 236 -30.30 -6.71 -5.18
N ARG A 237 -30.12 -6.23 -3.96
CA ARG A 237 -29.92 -7.12 -2.79
C ARG A 237 -31.23 -7.74 -2.33
N ASN A 238 -32.24 -6.91 -2.13
CA ASN A 238 -33.59 -7.31 -1.76
C ASN A 238 -34.52 -6.11 -1.99
N PHE A 239 -35.75 -6.36 -2.39
CA PHE A 239 -36.76 -5.31 -2.54
C PHE A 239 -38.15 -5.85 -2.25
N ARG A 240 -39.08 -4.92 -1.98
CA ARG A 240 -40.50 -5.24 -1.81
C ARG A 240 -41.32 -4.30 -2.66
N LEU A 241 -42.17 -4.85 -3.51
CA LEU A 241 -43.23 -4.12 -4.17
C LEU A 241 -44.49 -4.16 -3.30
N LYS A 242 -45.18 -3.03 -3.21
CA LYS A 242 -46.47 -2.92 -2.52
C LYS A 242 -47.41 -2.24 -3.49
N GLU A 243 -48.46 -2.95 -3.87
CA GLU A 243 -49.52 -2.44 -4.73
C GLU A 243 -50.87 -2.68 -4.04
N THR A 244 -51.81 -1.77 -4.29
CA THR A 244 -53.18 -1.88 -3.78
C THR A 244 -54.09 -2.26 -4.93
N ILE A 245 -54.67 -3.44 -4.85
CA ILE A 245 -55.61 -3.95 -5.86
C ILE A 245 -57.03 -3.74 -5.35
N GLY A 246 -57.85 -3.04 -6.12
CA GLY A 246 -59.28 -2.93 -5.88
C GLY A 246 -60.01 -4.17 -6.35
N ILE A 247 -60.87 -4.74 -5.50
CA ILE A 247 -61.71 -5.89 -5.83
C ILE A 247 -63.15 -5.41 -5.97
N SER A 248 -63.83 -5.86 -7.02
CA SER A 248 -65.26 -5.57 -7.22
C SER A 248 -66.10 -6.06 -6.04
N TYR A 249 -67.14 -5.31 -5.68
CA TYR A 249 -67.99 -5.64 -4.53
C TYR A 249 -68.61 -7.03 -4.61
N ASP A 250 -68.94 -7.51 -5.82
CA ASP A 250 -69.52 -8.85 -6.03
C ASP A 250 -68.58 -9.99 -5.63
N LEU A 251 -67.27 -9.72 -5.59
CA LEU A 251 -66.21 -10.67 -5.24
C LEU A 251 -65.71 -10.51 -3.79
N GLN A 252 -66.40 -9.69 -2.98
CA GLN A 252 -65.96 -9.38 -1.61
C GLN A 252 -65.84 -10.62 -0.71
N ARG A 253 -66.69 -11.64 -0.90
CA ARG A 253 -66.62 -12.89 -0.13
C ARG A 253 -65.34 -13.68 -0.40
N GLU A 254 -64.81 -13.59 -1.62
CA GLU A 254 -63.61 -14.31 -2.07
C GLU A 254 -62.32 -13.50 -1.84
N SER A 255 -62.46 -12.21 -1.51
CA SER A 255 -61.35 -11.25 -1.39
C SER A 255 -60.28 -11.61 -0.35
N VAL A 256 -60.66 -12.35 0.69
CA VAL A 256 -59.75 -12.78 1.77
C VAL A 256 -59.35 -14.26 1.68
N ALA A 257 -59.87 -15.00 0.69
CA ALA A 257 -59.63 -16.42 0.53
C ALA A 257 -59.07 -16.73 -0.87
N ALA A 258 -59.92 -17.01 -1.85
CA ALA A 258 -59.50 -17.51 -3.16
C ALA A 258 -58.69 -16.50 -4.00
N ILE A 259 -58.98 -15.20 -3.88
CA ILE A 259 -58.35 -14.16 -4.71
C ILE A 259 -56.86 -13.97 -4.37
N PRO A 260 -56.46 -13.83 -3.09
CA PRO A 260 -55.04 -13.78 -2.72
C PRO A 260 -54.23 -14.98 -3.22
N ASP A 261 -54.78 -16.19 -3.10
CA ASP A 261 -54.11 -17.42 -3.56
C ASP A 261 -53.95 -17.42 -5.09
N THR A 262 -55.00 -17.05 -5.82
CA THR A 262 -54.95 -16.96 -7.28
C THR A 262 -53.94 -15.93 -7.77
N LEU A 263 -53.86 -14.77 -7.11
CA LEU A 263 -52.87 -13.73 -7.43
C LEU A 263 -51.44 -14.19 -7.13
N LYS A 264 -51.25 -14.87 -5.99
CA LYS A 264 -49.95 -15.43 -5.61
C LYS A 264 -49.48 -16.45 -6.65
N ASP A 265 -50.33 -17.42 -7.00
CA ASP A 265 -49.99 -18.46 -7.98
C ASP A 265 -49.69 -17.88 -9.36
N HIS A 266 -50.41 -16.82 -9.75
CA HIS A 266 -50.13 -16.12 -11.00
C HIS A 266 -48.76 -15.43 -10.98
N ILE A 267 -48.41 -14.72 -9.91
CA ILE A 267 -47.12 -14.04 -9.77
C ILE A 267 -45.98 -15.06 -9.72
N GLU A 268 -46.11 -16.13 -8.93
CA GLU A 268 -45.08 -17.18 -8.81
C GLU A 268 -44.82 -17.86 -10.16
N ARG A 269 -45.87 -18.17 -10.91
CA ARG A 269 -45.75 -18.72 -12.27
C ARG A 269 -45.06 -17.76 -13.24
N ARG A 270 -45.50 -16.50 -13.27
CA ARG A 270 -44.89 -15.48 -14.15
C ARG A 270 -43.43 -15.23 -13.81
N ALA A 271 -43.07 -15.24 -12.53
CA ALA A 271 -41.69 -15.08 -12.08
C ALA A 271 -40.79 -16.27 -12.41
N ALA A 272 -41.35 -17.48 -12.62
CA ALA A 272 -40.59 -18.65 -13.04
C ALA A 272 -40.38 -18.74 -14.57
N GLU A 273 -41.21 -18.03 -15.35
CA GLU A 273 -41.11 -17.97 -16.81
C GLU A 273 -40.11 -16.92 -17.32
N GLU A 274 -39.75 -15.92 -16.49
CA GLU A 274 -38.79 -14.84 -16.79
C GLU A 274 -37.38 -15.12 -16.24
#